data_AF-A0A183DKJ1-F1
#
_entry.id   AF-A0A183DKJ1-F1
#
_cell.length_a   1.000
_cell.length_b   1.000
_cell.length_c   1.000
_cell.angle_alpha   90.00
_cell.angle_beta   90.00
_cell.angle_gamma   90.00
#
_symmetry.space_group_name_H-M   'P 1'
#
loop_
_entity.id
_entity.type
_entity.pdbx_description
1 polymer ?
#
loop_
_entity_poly.entity_id
_entity_poly.type
_entity_poly.pdbx_seq_one_letter_code
_entity_poly.pdbx_strand_id
1 'polypeptide(L)' 'METTTVSQEQFTSKKGERYPTVRPQDSDFLQGDGLFMAETHSASEYTMKSGERYDTVRPSESTLWK' A
#
# COMPACT_ATOMS: atom_id res chain seq x y z
N MET A 1 55.37 -49.57 24.92
CA MET A 1 56.02 -48.52 24.10
C MET A 1 54.91 -47.82 23.36
N GLU A 2 54.78 -46.51 23.54
CA GLU A 2 53.80 -45.72 22.81
C GLU A 2 54.27 -45.61 21.35
N THR A 3 53.40 -45.97 20.40
CA THR A 3 53.75 -46.11 18.96
C THR A 3 53.25 -44.93 18.13
N THR A 4 52.84 -43.83 18.77
CA THR A 4 52.36 -42.63 18.07
C THR A 4 53.52 -41.68 17.81
N THR A 5 53.55 -41.13 16.60
CA THR A 5 54.52 -40.12 16.24
C THR A 5 54.00 -38.74 16.65
N VAL A 6 54.92 -37.81 16.95
CA VAL A 6 54.58 -36.41 17.29
C VAL A 6 53.66 -35.79 16.24
N SER A 7 53.86 -36.11 14.96
CA SER A 7 53.01 -35.64 13.86
C SER A 7 51.57 -36.18 13.96
N GLN A 8 51.40 -37.43 14.38
CA GLN A 8 50.08 -38.04 14.53
C GLN A 8 49.27 -37.42 15.67
N GLU A 9 49.95 -36.91 16.70
CA GLU A 9 49.32 -36.20 17.82
C GLU A 9 48.96 -34.75 17.44
N GLN A 10 49.80 -34.10 16.65
CA GLN A 10 49.63 -32.69 16.27
C GLN A 10 48.62 -32.49 15.13
N PHE A 11 48.51 -33.43 14.20
CA PHE A 11 47.64 -33.35 13.02
C PHE A 11 46.38 -34.22 13.16
N THR A 12 45.68 -34.04 14.28
CA THR A 12 44.35 -34.60 14.49
C THR A 12 43.28 -33.67 13.94
N SER A 13 42.12 -34.23 13.55
CA SER A 13 41.00 -33.46 13.04
C SER A 13 40.46 -32.51 14.11
N LYS A 14 40.65 -31.21 13.91
CA LYS A 14 40.10 -30.15 14.78
C LYS A 14 38.90 -29.51 14.10
N LYS A 15 37.82 -29.26 14.85
CA LYS A 15 36.66 -28.52 14.37
C LYS A 15 36.91 -27.04 14.63
N GLY A 16 36.96 -26.22 13.58
CA GLY A 16 37.08 -24.77 13.72
C GLY A 16 35.77 -24.14 14.17
N GLU A 17 35.84 -23.15 15.06
CA GLU A 17 34.68 -22.34 15.45
C GLU A 17 34.33 -21.35 14.33
N ARG A 18 33.03 -21.09 14.14
CA ARG A 18 32.54 -20.07 13.21
C ARG A 18 32.00 -18.90 14.00
N TYR A 19 32.30 -17.69 13.54
CA TYR A 19 31.69 -16.49 14.09
C TYR A 19 30.16 -16.55 14.01
N PRO A 20 29.44 -16.02 15.01
CA PRO A 20 27.99 -15.94 14.98
C PRO A 20 27.54 -15.12 13.77
N THR A 21 26.55 -15.63 13.04
CA THR A 21 25.95 -14.91 11.92
C THR A 21 24.89 -13.96 12.45
N VAL A 22 25.08 -12.65 12.27
CA VAL A 22 24.07 -11.63 12.55
C VAL A 22 23.22 -11.42 11.29
N ARG A 23 21.91 -11.64 11.39
CA ARG A 23 20.96 -11.31 10.33
C ARG A 23 20.40 -9.90 10.58
N PRO A 24 20.51 -8.98 9.60
CA PRO A 24 19.82 -7.69 9.71
C PRO A 24 18.31 -7.89 9.86
N GLN A 25 17.69 -7.06 10.69
CA GLN A 25 16.24 -6.98 10.79
C GLN A 25 15.70 -6.16 9.61
N ASP A 26 14.51 -6.52 9.13
CA ASP A 26 13.81 -5.71 8.14
C ASP A 26 13.48 -4.33 8.74
N SER A 27 13.59 -3.28 7.93
CA SER A 27 13.38 -1.91 8.37
C SER A 27 11.93 -1.46 8.31
N ASP A 28 11.05 -2.29 7.73
CA ASP A 28 9.61 -2.03 7.53
C ASP A 28 9.32 -0.64 6.90
N PHE A 29 10.31 -0.04 6.23
CA PHE A 29 10.27 1.35 5.75
C PHE A 29 9.17 1.59 4.71
N LEU A 30 8.74 0.53 4.02
CA LEU A 30 7.74 0.59 2.96
C LEU A 30 6.31 0.35 3.45
N GLN A 31 6.04 0.43 4.76
CA GLN A 31 4.67 0.51 5.26
C GLN A 31 4.04 1.85 4.84
N GLY A 32 3.44 1.88 3.66
CA GLY A 32 2.57 2.99 3.27
C GLY A 32 1.27 2.93 4.09
N ASP A 33 0.66 4.09 4.36
CA ASP A 33 -0.54 4.23 5.20
C ASP A 33 -1.81 3.54 4.63
N GLY A 34 -1.69 2.77 3.54
CA GLY A 34 -2.78 2.01 2.92
C GLY A 34 -3.91 2.86 2.33
N LEU A 35 -3.82 4.18 2.44
CA LEU A 35 -4.85 5.12 2.01
C LEU A 35 -4.79 5.35 0.51
N PHE A 36 -5.50 4.52 -0.24
CA PHE A 36 -5.77 4.76 -1.66
C PHE A 36 -7.05 5.61 -1.81
N MET A 37 -6.90 6.84 -2.30
CA MET A 37 -8.04 7.67 -2.71
C MET A 37 -8.46 7.28 -4.13
N ALA A 38 -9.55 6.53 -4.24
CA ALA A 38 -10.08 6.03 -5.52
C ALA A 38 -10.95 7.06 -6.26
N GLU A 39 -11.23 8.20 -5.66
CA GLU A 39 -12.11 9.21 -6.24
C GLU A 39 -11.41 9.95 -7.39
N THR A 40 -12.12 10.09 -8.51
CA THR A 40 -11.63 10.78 -9.71
C THR A 40 -12.40 12.06 -9.94
N HIS A 41 -11.76 13.05 -10.56
CA HIS A 41 -12.39 14.33 -10.92
C HIS A 41 -13.70 14.15 -11.71
N SER A 42 -13.78 13.14 -12.57
CA SER A 42 -15.01 12.84 -13.32
C SER A 42 -16.13 12.33 -12.43
N ALA A 43 -15.82 11.51 -11.42
CA ALA A 43 -16.82 11.00 -10.49
C ALA A 43 -17.43 12.13 -9.63
N SER A 44 -16.62 13.13 -9.25
CA SER A 44 -17.11 14.29 -8.51
C SER A 44 -17.91 15.27 -9.40
N GLU A 45 -17.48 15.50 -10.64
CA GLU A 45 -18.08 16.50 -11.53
C GLU A 45 -19.41 16.04 -12.15
N TYR A 46 -19.53 14.75 -12.48
CA TYR A 46 -20.68 14.20 -13.20
C TYR A 46 -21.61 13.42 -12.28
N THR A 47 -22.20 14.12 -11.32
CA THR A 47 -23.26 13.58 -10.46
C THR A 47 -24.65 13.85 -11.05
N MET A 48 -25.65 13.05 -10.67
CA MET A 48 -27.02 13.24 -11.09
C MET A 48 -27.56 14.58 -10.56
N LYS A 49 -27.72 15.56 -11.46
CA LYS A 49 -28.37 16.84 -11.14
C LYS A 49 -29.86 16.73 -11.51
N SER A 50 -30.74 16.93 -10.53
CA SER A 50 -32.17 17.11 -10.81
C SER A 50 -32.35 18.49 -11.45
N GLY A 51 -32.88 18.53 -12.67
CA GLY A 51 -33.18 19.79 -13.35
C GLY A 51 -34.43 20.45 -12.77
N GLU A 52 -34.32 21.71 -12.35
CA GLU A 52 -35.49 22.50 -11.95
C GLU A 52 -36.31 22.86 -13.18
N ARG A 53 -37.62 22.53 -13.17
CA ARG A 53 -38.55 22.98 -14.22
C ARG A 53 -39.14 24.33 -13.81
N TYR A 54 -39.16 25.28 -14.74
CA TYR A 54 -39.80 26.57 -14.53
C TYR A 54 -41.32 26.41 -14.39
N ASP A 55 -41.93 27.21 -13.51
CA ASP A 55 -43.37 27.23 -13.33
C ASP A 55 -44.09 27.69 -14.61
N THR A 56 -45.11 26.94 -15.03
CA THR A 56 -45.88 27.31 -16.22
C THR A 56 -46.80 28.49 -15.90
N VAL A 57 -46.47 29.68 -16.41
CA VAL A 57 -47.36 30.84 -16.36
C VAL A 57 -48.36 30.74 -17.50
N ARG A 58 -49.65 30.50 -17.18
CA ARG A 58 -50.74 30.55 -18.15
C ARG A 58 -51.23 32.00 -18.27
N PRO A 59 -51.23 32.62 -19.47
CA PRO A 59 -51.86 33.91 -19.67
C PRO A 59 -53.35 33.83 -19.33
N SER A 60 -53.85 34.76 -18.50
CA SER A 60 -55.28 34.95 -18.26
C SER A 60 -55.90 35.78 -19.38
N GLU A 61 -57.16 35.51 -19.71
CA GLU A 61 -57.89 36.25 -20.74
C GLU A 61 -57.95 37.74 -20.37
N SER A 62 -57.47 38.59 -21.27
CA SER A 62 -57.49 40.04 -21.06
C SER A 62 -58.91 40.58 -21.22
N THR A 63 -59.40 41.32 -20.23
CA THR A 63 -60.65 42.10 -20.30
C THR A 63 -60.63 43.22 -21.35
N LEU A 64 -59.48 43.48 -21.99
CA LEU A 64 -59.32 44.46 -23.06
C LEU A 64 -60.18 44.20 -24.30
N TRP A 65 -60.67 42.97 -24.47
CA TRP A 65 -61.50 42.56 -25.61
C TRP A 65 -62.95 42.29 -25.23
N LYS A 66 -63.44 42.85 -24.11
CA LYS A 66 -64.83 42.70 -23.66
C LYS A 66 -65.66 43.94 -23.90
#